data_AF-A0A496RBD6-F1
#
_entry.id   AF-A0A496RBD6-F1
#
_cell.length_a   1.000
_cell.length_b   1.000
_cell.length_c   1.000
_cell.angle_alpha   90.00
_cell.angle_beta   90.00
_cell.angle_gamma   90.00
#
_symmetry.space_group_name_H-M   'P 1'
#
loop_
_entity.id
_entity.type
_entity.pdbx_description
1 polymer ?
#
loop_
_entity_poly.entity_id
_entity_poly.type
_entity_poly.pdbx_seq_one_letter_code
_entity_poly.pdbx_strand_id
1 'polypeptide(L)'
;MEAIAEILEQELEDAFEVKDKKSLHRYVILLTENLVKKETFEKEQNSIRSEIKELTQVVKLGFERMDERFEHVDKRFEQVDKRFEQVDKRFEQVDKRFEQVDKRFEDMHKKFTMMFTFMNLGMGIVILVTMLVKFLG
;
A
#
# COMPACT_ATOMS: atom_id res chain seq x y z
N MET A 1 39.06 40.64 -12.15
CA MET A 1 39.35 41.15 -10.80
C MET A 1 40.40 42.24 -10.87
N GLU A 2 41.56 41.98 -11.49
CA GLU A 2 42.62 42.98 -11.71
C GLU A 2 42.11 44.26 -12.36
N ALA A 3 41.34 44.18 -13.45
CA ALA A 3 40.84 45.37 -14.14
C ALA A 3 39.95 46.30 -13.26
N ILE A 4 39.16 45.74 -12.33
CA ILE A 4 38.31 46.56 -11.43
C ILE A 4 39.16 47.13 -10.29
N ALA A 5 40.10 46.34 -9.77
CA ALA A 5 41.04 46.80 -8.75
C ALA A 5 41.92 47.94 -9.27
N GLU A 6 42.47 47.81 -10.48
CA GLU A 6 43.28 48.85 -11.12
C GLU A 6 42.49 50.13 -11.36
N ILE A 7 41.27 50.04 -11.90
CA ILE A 7 40.42 51.22 -12.11
C ILE A 7 40.10 51.91 -10.77
N LEU A 8 39.72 51.13 -9.74
CA LEU A 8 39.37 51.68 -8.44
C LEU A 8 40.58 52.32 -7.75
N GLU A 9 41.75 51.71 -7.88
CA GLU A 9 43.01 52.24 -7.35
C GLU A 9 43.37 53.55 -8.04
N GLN A 10 43.27 53.61 -9.38
CA GLN A 10 43.57 54.80 -10.16
C GLN A 10 42.61 55.96 -9.85
N GLU A 11 41.31 55.70 -9.77
CA GLU A 11 40.30 56.69 -9.37
C GLU A 11 40.56 57.24 -7.94
N LEU A 12 41.02 56.38 -7.02
CA LEU A 12 41.36 56.80 -5.65
C LEU A 12 42.65 57.61 -5.59
N GLU A 13 43.64 57.30 -6.42
CA GLU A 13 44.86 58.10 -6.56
C GLU A 13 44.60 59.47 -7.18
N ASP A 14 43.67 59.55 -8.15
CA ASP A 14 43.32 60.82 -8.81
C ASP A 14 42.45 61.71 -7.89
N ALA A 15 41.60 61.11 -7.05
CA ALA A 15 40.69 61.84 -6.16
C ALA A 15 41.31 62.29 -4.83
N PHE A 16 42.38 61.62 -4.35
CA PHE A 16 42.93 61.84 -3.01
C PHE A 16 44.46 61.86 -2.98
N GLU A 17 45.06 62.61 -2.04
CA GLU A 17 46.49 62.55 -1.79
C GLU A 17 46.87 61.25 -1.04
N VAL A 18 47.38 60.25 -1.78
CA VAL A 18 47.73 58.93 -1.24
C VAL A 18 49.15 58.91 -0.67
N LYS A 19 49.27 58.79 0.65
CA LYS A 19 50.58 58.78 1.36
C LYS A 19 51.36 57.47 1.23
N ASP A 20 50.68 56.33 1.13
CA ASP A 20 51.28 55.01 0.94
C ASP A 20 50.50 54.20 -0.10
N LYS A 21 50.96 54.27 -1.35
CA LYS A 21 50.38 53.56 -2.49
C LYS A 21 50.33 52.05 -2.28
N LYS A 22 51.33 51.47 -1.61
CA LYS A 22 51.39 50.01 -1.39
C LYS A 22 50.29 49.54 -0.44
N SER A 23 49.93 50.37 0.55
CA SER A 23 48.80 50.08 1.44
C SER A 23 47.46 50.26 0.74
N LEU A 24 47.32 51.29 -0.10
CA LEU A 24 46.13 51.46 -0.94
C LEU A 24 45.91 50.25 -1.85
N HIS A 25 46.94 49.84 -2.60
CA HIS A 25 46.91 48.67 -3.47
C HIS A 25 46.40 47.41 -2.75
N ARG A 26 47.01 47.09 -1.59
CA ARG A 26 46.60 45.93 -0.77
C ARG A 26 45.14 46.01 -0.35
N TYR A 27 44.69 47.20 0.07
CA TYR A 27 43.32 47.39 0.51
C TYR A 27 42.32 47.24 -0.65
N VAL A 28 42.62 47.81 -1.81
CA VAL A 28 41.78 47.72 -3.01
C VAL A 28 41.68 46.26 -3.50
N ILE A 29 42.78 45.51 -3.50
CA ILE A 29 42.74 44.07 -3.80
C ILE A 29 41.83 43.33 -2.81
N LEU A 30 42.03 43.51 -1.50
CA LEU A 30 41.22 42.84 -0.49
C LEU A 30 39.72 43.18 -0.60
N LEU A 31 39.40 44.45 -0.87
CA LEU A 31 38.02 44.88 -1.09
C LEU A 31 37.41 44.22 -2.33
N THR A 32 38.11 44.28 -3.47
CA THR A 32 37.60 43.73 -4.74
C THR A 32 37.46 42.22 -4.68
N GLU A 33 38.40 41.51 -4.07
CA GLU A 33 38.29 40.07 -3.81
C GLU A 33 37.06 39.72 -2.95
N ASN A 34 36.83 40.48 -1.87
CA ASN A 34 35.69 40.24 -1.00
C ASN A 34 34.34 40.53 -1.68
N LEU A 35 34.29 41.56 -2.52
CA LEU A 35 33.09 41.89 -3.31
C LEU A 35 32.76 40.78 -4.31
N VAL A 36 33.76 40.26 -5.03
CA VAL A 36 33.58 39.16 -5.98
C VAL A 36 33.19 37.86 -5.27
N LYS A 37 33.82 37.55 -4.13
CA LYS A 37 33.42 36.41 -3.28
C LYS A 37 31.97 36.52 -2.82
N LYS A 38 31.52 37.73 -2.45
CA LYS A 38 30.13 37.97 -2.07
C LYS A 38 29.18 37.76 -3.25
N GLU A 39 29.48 38.31 -4.41
CA GLU A 39 28.65 38.17 -5.62
C GLU A 39 28.54 36.70 -6.06
N THR A 40 29.67 35.98 -6.06
CA THR A 40 29.70 34.54 -6.41
C THR A 40 28.90 33.70 -5.41
N PHE A 41 29.03 33.97 -4.11
CA PHE A 41 28.22 33.32 -3.07
C PHE A 41 26.72 33.59 -3.23
N GLU A 42 26.31 34.83 -3.53
CA GLU A 42 24.90 35.17 -3.77
C GLU A 42 24.34 34.46 -5.00
N LYS A 43 25.14 34.33 -6.07
CA LYS A 43 24.75 33.55 -7.27
C LYS A 43 24.55 32.07 -6.94
N GLU A 44 25.48 31.47 -6.21
CA GLU A 44 25.40 30.07 -5.80
C GLU A 44 24.17 29.82 -4.89
N GLN A 45 23.93 30.70 -3.91
CA GLN A 45 22.73 30.62 -3.08
C GLN A 45 21.42 30.72 -3.87
N ASN A 46 21.38 31.59 -4.89
CA ASN A 46 20.21 31.71 -5.75
C ASN A 46 20.00 30.47 -6.63
N SER A 47 21.08 29.86 -7.15
CA SER A 47 21.01 28.59 -7.88
C SER A 47 20.46 27.48 -6.99
N ILE A 48 21.05 27.29 -5.81
CA ILE A 48 20.64 26.27 -4.84
C ILE A 48 19.17 26.48 -4.45
N ARG A 49 18.74 27.72 -4.21
CA ARG A 49 17.33 28.03 -3.88
C ARG A 49 16.40 27.65 -5.04
N SER A 50 16.82 27.82 -6.28
CA SER A 50 16.04 27.41 -7.45
C SER A 50 15.91 25.89 -7.52
N GLU A 51 17.03 25.17 -7.40
CA GLU A 51 17.08 23.70 -7.40
C GLU A 51 16.23 23.10 -6.27
N ILE A 52 16.26 23.68 -5.07
CA ILE A 52 15.41 23.25 -3.94
C ILE A 52 13.92 23.44 -4.26
N LYS A 53 13.54 24.54 -4.93
CA LYS A 53 12.14 24.76 -5.34
C LYS A 53 11.69 23.72 -6.36
N GLU A 54 12.53 23.42 -7.35
CA GLU A 54 12.26 22.40 -8.36
C GLU A 54 12.15 21.01 -7.71
N LEU A 55 13.09 20.67 -6.83
CA LEU A 55 13.04 19.41 -6.07
C LEU A 55 11.75 19.32 -5.23
N THR A 56 11.35 20.40 -4.56
CA THR A 56 10.11 20.44 -3.77
C THR A 56 8.89 20.19 -4.64
N GLN A 57 8.85 20.74 -5.86
CA GLN A 57 7.76 20.49 -6.80
C GLN A 57 7.72 19.04 -7.28
N VAL A 58 8.88 18.48 -7.63
CA VAL A 58 9.00 17.07 -8.04
C VAL A 58 8.56 16.13 -6.92
N VAL A 59 8.99 16.42 -5.69
CA VAL A 59 8.60 15.65 -4.50
C VAL A 59 7.09 15.75 -4.27
N LYS A 60 6.49 16.94 -4.35
CA LYS A 60 5.04 17.13 -4.21
C LYS A 60 4.26 16.31 -5.24
N LEU A 61 4.65 16.39 -6.51
CA LEU A 61 4.01 15.61 -7.58
C LEU A 61 4.19 14.09 -7.37
N GLY A 62 5.35 13.67 -6.85
CA GLY A 62 5.61 12.29 -6.47
C GLY A 62 4.65 11.79 -5.39
N PHE A 63 4.37 12.61 -4.37
CA PHE A 63 3.40 12.31 -3.33
C PHE A 63 1.96 12.26 -3.88
N GLU A 64 1.54 13.23 -4.70
CA GLU A 64 0.21 13.24 -5.31
C GLU A 64 -0.04 11.97 -6.14
N ARG A 65 0.93 11.55 -6.96
CA ARG A 65 0.84 10.30 -7.73
C ARG A 65 0.83 9.06 -6.84
N MET A 66 1.49 9.10 -5.69
CA MET A 66 1.47 8.00 -4.73
C MET A 66 0.08 7.88 -4.09
N ASP A 67 -0.54 9.01 -3.72
CA ASP A 67 -1.90 9.04 -3.16
C ASP A 67 -2.92 8.46 -4.16
N GLU A 68 -2.85 8.84 -5.44
CA GLU A 68 -3.71 8.25 -6.49
C GLU A 68 -3.56 6.72 -6.60
N ARG A 69 -2.33 6.21 -6.46
CA ARG A 69 -2.07 4.77 -6.48
C ARG A 69 -2.65 4.08 -5.25
N PHE A 70 -2.57 4.70 -4.08
CA PHE A 70 -3.17 4.17 -2.86
C PHE A 70 -4.69 4.12 -2.96
N GLU A 71 -5.35 5.16 -3.49
CA GLU A 71 -6.79 5.12 -3.73
C GLU A 71 -7.21 3.97 -4.67
N HIS A 72 -6.39 3.69 -5.69
CA HIS A 72 -6.64 2.55 -6.58
C HIS A 72 -6.49 1.21 -5.85
N VAL A 73 -5.52 1.10 -4.94
CA VAL A 73 -5.33 -0.09 -4.10
C VAL A 73 -6.53 -0.28 -3.17
N ASP A 74 -7.01 0.78 -2.53
CA ASP A 74 -8.18 0.72 -1.64
C ASP A 74 -9.42 0.23 -2.39
N LYS A 75 -9.69 0.77 -3.59
CA LYS A 75 -10.79 0.31 -4.46
C LYS A 75 -10.67 -1.18 -4.82
N ARG A 76 -9.46 -1.71 -4.98
CA ARG A 76 -9.25 -3.14 -5.23
C ARG A 76 -9.52 -3.98 -3.99
N PHE A 77 -9.15 -3.49 -2.80
CA PHE A 77 -9.46 -4.17 -1.55
C PHE A 77 -10.97 -4.22 -1.30
N GLU A 78 -11.71 -3.13 -1.53
CA GLU A 78 -13.17 -3.15 -1.45
C GLU A 78 -13.82 -4.18 -2.39
N GLN A 79 -13.26 -4.38 -3.59
CA GLN A 79 -13.72 -5.41 -4.52
C GLN A 79 -13.42 -6.82 -4.01
N VAL A 80 -12.27 -7.01 -3.35
CA VAL A 80 -11.90 -8.28 -2.73
C VAL A 80 -12.85 -8.59 -1.57
N ASP A 81 -13.16 -7.62 -0.71
CA ASP A 81 -14.10 -7.79 0.39
C ASP A 81 -15.50 -8.20 -0.11
N LYS A 82 -16.02 -7.52 -1.14
CA LYS A 82 -17.29 -7.90 -1.78
C LYS A 82 -17.29 -9.32 -2.34
N ARG A 83 -16.14 -9.80 -2.85
CA ARG A 83 -16.02 -11.19 -3.33
C ARG A 83 -16.02 -12.17 -2.16
N PHE A 84 -15.38 -11.84 -1.04
CA PHE A 84 -15.41 -12.68 0.17
C PHE A 84 -16.83 -12.78 0.73
N GLU A 85 -17.58 -11.68 0.81
CA GLU A 85 -19.00 -11.71 1.22
C GLU A 85 -19.85 -12.63 0.33
N GLN A 86 -19.58 -12.66 -0.99
CA GLN A 86 -20.26 -13.57 -1.91
C GLN A 86 -19.87 -15.03 -1.68
N VAL A 87 -18.60 -15.28 -1.35
CA VAL A 87 -18.12 -16.62 -1.00
C VAL A 87 -18.80 -17.11 0.28
N ASP A 88 -18.88 -16.26 1.31
CA ASP A 88 -19.56 -16.59 2.58
C ASP A 88 -21.02 -16.95 2.35
N LYS A 89 -21.76 -16.15 1.57
CA LYS A 89 -23.15 -16.46 1.19
C LYS A 89 -23.30 -17.79 0.47
N ARG A 90 -22.32 -18.16 -0.37
CA ARG A 90 -22.33 -19.47 -1.05
C ARG A 90 -22.07 -20.61 -0.07
N PHE A 91 -21.19 -20.43 0.90
CA PHE A 91 -20.96 -21.42 1.95
C PHE A 91 -22.20 -21.61 2.82
N GLU A 92 -22.89 -20.54 3.23
CA GLU A 92 -24.17 -20.66 3.95
C GLU A 92 -25.23 -21.47 3.16
N GLN A 93 -25.28 -21.30 1.84
CA GLN A 93 -26.17 -22.08 0.98
C GLN A 93 -25.76 -23.55 0.89
N VAL A 94 -24.46 -23.83 0.87
CA VAL A 94 -23.92 -25.19 0.89
C VAL A 94 -24.28 -25.86 2.20
N ASP A 95 -24.11 -25.19 3.34
CA ASP A 95 -24.47 -25.70 4.66
C ASP A 95 -25.95 -26.06 4.74
N LYS A 96 -26.84 -25.17 4.28
CA LYS A 96 -28.28 -25.45 4.19
C LYS A 96 -28.61 -26.67 3.34
N ARG A 97 -27.87 -26.91 2.25
CA ARG A 97 -28.05 -28.10 1.42
C ARG A 97 -27.59 -29.37 2.13
N PHE A 98 -26.49 -29.30 2.88
CA PHE A 98 -26.03 -30.42 3.70
C PHE A 98 -27.04 -30.76 4.80
N GLU A 99 -27.59 -29.77 5.52
CA GLU A 99 -28.66 -30.00 6.50
C GLU A 99 -29.89 -30.70 5.89
N GLN A 100 -30.26 -30.35 4.66
CA GLN A 100 -31.36 -31.02 3.95
C GLN A 100 -31.01 -32.46 3.57
N VAL A 101 -29.77 -32.72 3.19
CA VAL A 101 -29.28 -34.07 2.88
C VAL A 101 -29.30 -34.92 4.15
N ASP A 102 -28.82 -34.39 5.28
CA ASP A 102 -28.82 -35.08 6.56
C ASP A 102 -30.24 -35.48 6.99
N LYS A 103 -31.21 -34.56 6.88
CA LYS A 103 -32.64 -34.86 7.14
C LYS A 103 -33.16 -35.99 6.26
N ARG A 104 -32.82 -36.02 4.98
CA ARG A 104 -33.23 -37.10 4.07
C ARG A 104 -32.60 -38.43 4.46
N PHE A 105 -31.34 -38.44 4.89
CA PHE A 105 -30.68 -39.64 5.39
C PHE A 105 -31.32 -40.14 6.69
N GLU A 106 -31.66 -39.26 7.63
CA GLU A 106 -32.41 -39.62 8.85
C GLU A 106 -33.75 -40.27 8.52
N ASP A 107 -34.51 -39.71 7.59
CA ASP A 107 -35.80 -40.24 7.17
C ASP A 107 -35.67 -41.60 6.47
N MET A 108 -34.65 -41.76 5.61
CA MET A 108 -34.31 -43.06 5.01
C MET A 108 -33.94 -44.09 6.07
N HIS A 109 -33.13 -43.70 7.06
CA HIS A 109 -32.73 -44.56 8.15
C HIS A 109 -33.95 -45.04 8.97
N LYS A 110 -34.88 -44.13 9.31
CA LYS A 110 -36.15 -44.48 9.99
C LYS A 110 -36.96 -45.49 9.19
N LYS A 111 -37.12 -45.27 7.87
CA LYS A 111 -37.86 -46.20 6.99
C LYS A 111 -37.19 -47.58 6.94
N PHE A 112 -35.86 -47.62 6.84
CA PHE A 112 -35.11 -48.87 6.84
C PHE A 112 -35.27 -49.63 8.17
N THR A 113 -35.18 -48.94 9.30
CA THR A 113 -35.39 -49.53 10.63
C THR A 113 -36.81 -50.10 10.78
N MET A 114 -37.84 -49.39 10.30
CA MET A 114 -39.21 -49.91 10.28
C MET A 114 -39.33 -51.17 9.43
N MET A 115 -38.81 -51.16 8.19
CA MET A 115 -38.84 -52.32 7.31
C MET A 115 -38.14 -53.53 7.93
N PHE A 116 -36.96 -53.32 8.51
CA PHE A 116 -36.21 -54.35 9.22
C PHE A 116 -37.01 -54.94 10.38
N THR A 117 -37.70 -54.09 11.15
CA THR A 117 -38.56 -54.52 12.26
C THR A 117 -39.72 -55.40 11.78
N PHE A 118 -40.45 -54.97 10.73
CA PHE A 118 -41.54 -55.76 10.15
C PHE A 118 -41.05 -57.10 9.58
N MET A 119 -39.90 -57.12 8.90
CA MET A 119 -39.31 -58.33 8.36
C MET A 119 -38.94 -59.32 9.47
N ASN A 120 -38.33 -58.85 10.57
CA ASN A 120 -38.00 -59.70 11.71
C ASN A 120 -39.24 -60.30 12.37
N LEU A 121 -40.31 -59.50 12.55
CA LEU A 121 -41.60 -60.00 13.06
C LEU A 121 -42.21 -61.06 12.13
N GLY A 122 -42.24 -60.80 10.82
CA GLY A 122 -42.76 -61.73 9.82
C GLY A 122 -41.98 -63.05 9.79
N MET A 123 -40.64 -62.99 9.81
CA MET A 123 -39.79 -64.18 9.90
C MET A 123 -40.06 -64.98 11.18
N GLY A 124 -40.25 -64.31 12.32
CA GLY A 124 -40.61 -64.97 13.57
C GLY A 124 -41.92 -65.76 13.47
N ILE A 125 -42.95 -65.19 12.84
CA ILE A 125 -44.23 -65.87 12.59
C ILE A 125 -44.02 -67.08 11.67
N VAL A 126 -43.29 -66.94 10.58
CA VAL A 126 -42.99 -68.04 9.66
C VAL A 126 -42.29 -69.19 10.38
N ILE A 127 -41.27 -68.89 11.20
CA ILE A 127 -40.57 -69.90 12.00
C ILE A 127 -41.54 -70.62 12.95
N LEU A 128 -42.39 -69.89 13.68
CA LEU A 128 -43.38 -70.49 14.58
C LEU A 128 -44.38 -71.39 13.85
N VAL A 129 -44.91 -70.96 12.71
CA VAL A 129 -45.83 -71.76 11.87
C VAL A 129 -45.14 -73.04 11.40
N THR A 130 -43.90 -72.95 10.92
CA THR A 130 -43.16 -74.15 10.48
C THR A 130 -42.89 -75.13 11.62
N MET A 131 -42.65 -74.66 12.84
CA MET A 131 -42.52 -75.52 14.03
C MET A 131 -43.84 -76.18 14.40
N LEU A 132 -44.95 -75.45 14.40
CA LEU A 132 -46.28 -76.00 14.69
C LEU A 132 -46.70 -77.07 13.68
N VAL A 133 -46.47 -76.84 12.39
CA VAL A 133 -46.77 -77.82 11.33
C VAL A 133 -45.96 -79.12 11.54
N LYS A 134 -44.69 -79.02 11.93
CA LYS A 134 -43.84 -80.19 12.26
C LYS A 134 -44.23 -80.90 13.55
N PHE A 135 -44.92 -80.23 14.47
CA PHE A 135 -45.35 -80.82 15.74
C PHE A 135 -46.70 -81.56 15.60
N LEU A 136 -47.58 -81.10 14.71
CA LEU A 136 -48.92 -81.65 14.52
C LEU A 136 -49.01 -82.77 13.47
N GLY A 137 -48.02 -82.90 12.58
CA GLY A 137 -47.91 -83.99 11.61
C GLY A 137 -46.88 -85.02 12.05
#